data_AF-A0AAV5UJK0-F1
#
_entry.id   AF-A0AAV5UJK0-F1
#
_cell.length_a   1.000
_cell.length_b   1.000
_cell.length_c   1.000
_cell.angle_alpha   90.00
_cell.angle_beta   90.00
_cell.angle_gamma   90.00
#
_symmetry.space_group_name_H-M   'P 1'
#
loop_
_entity.id
_entity.type
_entity.pdbx_description
1 polymer ?
#
loop_
_entity_poly.entity_id
_entity_poly.type
_entity_poly.pdbx_seq_one_letter_code
_entity_poly.pdbx_strand_id
1 'polypeptide(L)'
;NSTAAHVSNRESEPAAKKPRNEAPREIDDELICLPDSSLDQAVPASNNDSSMYLNAKFSSFEELRVAMEDWMQLNYQPFRIASSETLKHCEQMNETFGYRYLVYHCAFYGNPRKRGKGKRPNQNYLPCGCTSTIRVNYAHTENCLKITTFKIDHNHGLSAARFGKMKK
;
A
#
# COMPACT_ATOMS: atom_id res chain seq x y z
N ASN A 1 20.68 -66.12 -23.31
CA ASN A 1 19.33 -66.40 -22.78
C ASN A 1 18.81 -65.10 -22.18
N SER A 2 18.09 -64.26 -22.92
CA SER A 2 16.69 -64.46 -23.36
C SER A 2 15.83 -64.76 -22.14
N THR A 3 14.89 -63.91 -21.70
CA THR A 3 13.66 -63.57 -22.43
C THR A 3 12.99 -62.28 -21.93
N ALA A 4 12.20 -61.68 -22.83
CA ALA A 4 11.29 -60.56 -22.65
C ALA A 4 9.85 -61.00 -22.27
N ALA A 5 9.01 -60.07 -21.77
CA ALA A 5 7.56 -59.92 -22.06
C ALA A 5 6.99 -58.70 -21.27
N HIS A 6 6.55 -57.62 -21.91
CA HIS A 6 5.20 -57.30 -22.47
C HIS A 6 4.19 -56.78 -21.41
N VAL A 7 3.92 -55.46 -21.37
CA VAL A 7 2.85 -54.68 -22.05
C VAL A 7 1.49 -54.74 -21.34
N SER A 8 0.93 -53.57 -20.98
CA SER A 8 -0.41 -53.13 -21.41
C SER A 8 -0.75 -51.69 -20.98
N ASN A 9 -1.32 -50.97 -21.94
CA ASN A 9 -1.82 -49.59 -21.93
C ASN A 9 -3.02 -49.37 -21.00
N ARG A 10 -3.28 -48.10 -20.63
CA ARG A 10 -4.61 -47.48 -20.82
C ARG A 10 -4.56 -45.95 -20.71
N GLU A 11 -4.99 -45.33 -21.81
CA GLU A 11 -5.34 -43.93 -21.97
C GLU A 11 -6.59 -43.56 -21.15
N SER A 12 -6.75 -42.27 -20.82
CA SER A 12 -7.92 -41.42 -21.16
C SER A 12 -8.16 -40.29 -20.15
N GLU A 13 -8.58 -39.15 -20.71
CA GLU A 13 -8.72 -37.79 -20.18
C GLU A 13 -9.95 -37.56 -19.21
N PRO A 14 -10.63 -36.38 -19.17
CA PRO A 14 -10.43 -35.29 -18.23
C PRO A 14 -11.67 -35.03 -17.31
N ALA A 15 -11.47 -34.37 -16.17
CA ALA A 15 -12.57 -34.04 -15.25
C ALA A 15 -13.38 -32.81 -15.73
N ALA A 16 -14.64 -33.06 -16.10
CA ALA A 16 -15.65 -32.08 -16.49
C ALA A 16 -16.39 -31.43 -15.29
N LYS A 17 -17.08 -30.33 -15.61
CA LYS A 17 -17.72 -29.32 -14.74
C LYS A 17 -19.07 -29.72 -14.11
N LYS A 18 -19.33 -29.13 -12.92
CA LYS A 18 -20.58 -28.61 -12.27
C LYS A 18 -21.85 -29.49 -12.20
N PRO A 19 -22.66 -29.29 -11.14
CA PRO A 19 -23.88 -28.49 -11.36
C PRO A 19 -24.15 -27.40 -10.31
N ARG A 20 -24.95 -26.44 -10.77
CA ARG A 20 -25.44 -25.21 -10.16
C ARG A 20 -26.88 -25.49 -9.72
N ASN A 21 -27.20 -25.22 -8.47
CA ASN A 21 -28.56 -25.33 -7.96
C ASN A 21 -29.22 -23.94 -7.85
N GLU A 22 -30.53 -23.98 -8.11
CA GLU A 22 -31.62 -23.12 -7.63
C GLU A 22 -31.93 -21.79 -8.34
N ALA A 23 -33.09 -21.82 -9.02
CA ALA A 23 -33.99 -20.69 -9.29
C ALA A 23 -34.73 -20.31 -7.99
N PRO A 24 -35.29 -19.10 -7.84
CA PRO A 24 -36.69 -18.90 -8.25
C PRO A 24 -37.14 -17.48 -8.68
N ARG A 25 -38.17 -17.50 -9.54
CA ARG A 25 -39.41 -16.68 -9.59
C ARG A 25 -39.40 -15.22 -10.05
N GLU A 26 -40.24 -15.03 -11.07
CA GLU A 26 -40.82 -13.80 -11.61
C GLU A 26 -41.78 -13.16 -10.60
N ILE A 27 -41.79 -11.82 -10.54
CA ILE A 27 -42.91 -10.99 -10.09
C ILE A 27 -42.88 -9.72 -10.95
N ASP A 28 -44.02 -9.45 -11.58
CA ASP A 28 -44.31 -8.31 -12.44
C ASP A 28 -44.61 -7.01 -11.63
N ASP A 29 -44.81 -5.94 -12.40
CA ASP A 29 -45.62 -4.75 -12.10
C ASP A 29 -44.94 -3.41 -11.72
N GLU A 30 -45.09 -2.51 -12.70
CA GLU A 30 -45.48 -1.09 -12.60
C GLU A 30 -44.45 0.03 -12.28
N LEU A 31 -44.02 0.64 -13.39
CA LEU A 31 -43.95 2.08 -13.69
C LEU A 31 -44.52 3.07 -12.64
N ILE A 32 -43.66 3.89 -12.02
CA ILE A 32 -44.00 5.27 -11.62
C ILE A 32 -42.79 6.19 -11.88
N CYS A 33 -43.01 7.27 -12.63
CA CYS A 33 -42.07 8.37 -12.85
C CYS A 33 -42.16 9.44 -11.74
N LEU A 34 -40.98 9.90 -11.24
CA LEU A 34 -40.50 11.27 -10.89
C LEU A 34 -41.46 12.30 -10.20
N PRO A 35 -41.00 13.19 -9.28
CA PRO A 35 -39.89 14.12 -9.54
C PRO A 35 -38.97 14.59 -8.37
N ASP A 36 -37.84 15.18 -8.81
CA ASP A 36 -36.96 16.21 -8.23
C ASP A 36 -37.16 16.68 -6.77
N SER A 37 -36.15 16.48 -5.91
CA SER A 37 -35.82 17.39 -4.80
C SER A 37 -34.38 17.17 -4.30
N SER A 38 -33.49 18.06 -4.73
CA SER A 38 -32.51 18.80 -3.90
C SER A 38 -31.97 18.20 -2.57
N LEU A 39 -30.64 18.34 -2.46
CA LEU A 39 -29.75 18.24 -1.29
C LEU A 39 -29.42 16.83 -0.79
N ASP A 40 -28.21 16.36 -1.13
CA ASP A 40 -27.19 16.24 -0.09
C ASP A 40 -25.75 16.21 -0.64
N GLN A 41 -25.03 17.25 -0.21
CA GLN A 41 -23.59 17.32 0.04
C GLN A 41 -22.64 16.80 -1.04
N ALA A 42 -22.20 17.75 -1.86
CA ALA A 42 -20.93 17.70 -2.55
C ALA A 42 -19.83 17.28 -1.57
N VAL A 43 -19.34 16.05 -1.74
CA VAL A 43 -17.99 15.68 -1.33
C VAL A 43 -17.08 16.72 -1.97
N PRO A 44 -16.31 17.53 -1.22
CA PRO A 44 -15.31 18.36 -1.86
C PRO A 44 -14.34 17.39 -2.52
N ALA A 45 -14.39 17.35 -3.84
CA ALA A 45 -13.38 16.71 -4.67
C ALA A 45 -12.03 17.16 -4.08
N SER A 46 -11.28 16.20 -3.55
CA SER A 46 -9.95 16.47 -3.04
C SER A 46 -9.22 17.18 -4.17
N ASN A 47 -8.85 18.43 -3.93
CA ASN A 47 -7.92 19.13 -4.78
C ASN A 47 -6.65 18.26 -4.74
N ASN A 48 -6.47 17.44 -5.78
CA ASN A 48 -5.30 16.59 -6.01
C ASN A 48 -4.12 17.49 -6.41
N ASP A 49 -3.88 18.53 -5.62
CA ASP A 49 -2.61 19.19 -5.61
C ASP A 49 -1.70 18.31 -4.75
N SER A 50 -0.58 17.91 -5.31
CA SER A 50 0.31 16.92 -4.72
C SER A 50 0.86 17.45 -3.39
N SER A 51 0.15 17.22 -2.28
CA SER A 51 0.43 17.74 -0.93
C SER A 51 1.78 17.29 -0.37
N MET A 52 2.43 16.35 -1.04
CA MET A 52 3.69 15.73 -0.65
C MET A 52 4.84 16.24 -1.53
N TYR A 53 5.56 17.24 -1.02
CA TYR A 53 6.77 17.80 -1.65
C TYR A 53 7.79 18.25 -0.58
N LEU A 54 9.01 18.58 -1.02
CA LEU A 54 10.05 19.05 -0.11
C LEU A 54 9.63 20.38 0.57
N ASN A 55 9.78 20.46 1.89
CA ASN A 55 9.31 21.57 2.73
C ASN A 55 7.79 21.68 2.91
N ALA A 56 6.99 20.71 2.43
CA ALA A 56 5.57 20.64 2.79
C ALA A 56 5.41 20.62 4.33
N LYS A 57 4.38 21.30 4.80
CA LYS A 57 4.09 21.51 6.22
C LYS A 57 2.72 20.96 6.54
N PHE A 58 2.61 20.31 7.69
CA PHE A 58 1.38 19.70 8.18
C PHE A 58 1.10 20.17 9.60
N SER A 59 -0.16 20.50 9.87
CA SER A 59 -0.63 21.02 11.15
C SER A 59 -0.88 19.93 12.19
N SER A 60 -0.93 18.66 11.78
CA SER A 60 -1.07 17.51 12.68
C SER A 60 -0.43 16.24 12.09
N PHE A 61 -0.21 15.25 12.95
CA PHE A 61 0.22 13.92 12.50
C PHE A 61 -0.84 13.24 11.63
N GLU A 62 -2.12 13.43 11.94
CA GLU A 62 -3.21 12.81 11.18
C GLU A 62 -3.28 13.34 9.75
N GLU A 63 -3.12 14.66 9.57
CA GLU A 63 -3.04 15.28 8.25
C GLU A 63 -1.87 14.74 7.43
N LEU A 64 -0.69 14.63 8.05
CA LEU A 64 0.48 14.00 7.42
C LEU A 64 0.22 12.54 7.07
N ARG A 65 -0.43 11.78 7.96
CA ARG A 65 -0.71 10.36 7.77
C ARG A 65 -1.61 10.14 6.57
N VAL A 66 -2.70 10.90 6.46
CA VAL A 66 -3.65 10.84 5.34
C VAL A 66 -2.96 11.28 4.04
N ALA A 67 -2.25 12.42 4.05
CA ALA A 67 -1.53 12.92 2.87
C ALA A 67 -0.46 11.92 2.37
N MET A 68 0.29 11.30 3.28
CA MET A 68 1.23 10.22 2.95
C MET A 68 0.50 9.02 2.35
N GLU A 69 -0.61 8.59 2.95
CA GLU A 69 -1.36 7.43 2.50
C GLU A 69 -1.93 7.63 1.09
N ASP A 70 -2.59 8.76 0.84
CA ASP A 70 -3.15 9.09 -0.47
C ASP A 70 -2.06 9.21 -1.54
N TRP A 71 -0.95 9.87 -1.20
CA TRP A 71 0.17 10.00 -2.12
C TRP A 71 0.83 8.66 -2.44
N MET A 72 0.99 7.78 -1.45
CA MET A 72 1.49 6.41 -1.67
C MET A 72 0.56 5.61 -2.58
N GLN A 73 -0.76 5.78 -2.44
CA GLN A 73 -1.76 5.14 -3.29
C GLN A 73 -1.71 5.65 -4.73
N LEU A 74 -1.65 6.96 -4.91
CA LEU A 74 -1.61 7.61 -6.22
C LEU A 74 -0.35 7.25 -7.01
N ASN A 75 0.80 7.20 -6.32
CA ASN A 75 2.10 6.97 -6.96
C ASN A 75 2.57 5.51 -6.91
N TYR A 76 1.78 4.61 -6.30
CA TYR A 76 2.14 3.21 -6.05
C TYR A 76 3.49 3.04 -5.33
N GLN A 77 3.82 3.98 -4.44
CA GLN A 77 5.08 4.00 -3.71
C GLN A 77 4.88 3.43 -2.30
N PRO A 78 5.40 2.22 -2.01
CA PRO A 78 5.20 1.59 -0.71
C PRO A 78 6.23 2.14 0.28
N PHE A 79 5.88 3.18 1.03
CA PHE A 79 6.70 3.61 2.17
C PHE A 79 6.23 2.96 3.47
N ARG A 80 7.18 2.77 4.38
CA ARG A 80 6.96 2.32 5.76
C ARG A 80 7.75 3.19 6.71
N ILE A 81 7.27 3.32 7.95
CA ILE A 81 8.04 3.98 9.01
C ILE A 81 9.25 3.11 9.34
N ALA A 82 10.43 3.69 9.25
CA ALA A 82 11.70 3.04 9.52
C ALA A 82 12.30 3.45 10.86
N SER A 83 12.11 4.71 11.24
CA SER A 83 12.52 5.24 12.55
C SER A 83 11.61 6.39 12.92
N SER A 84 11.29 6.49 14.20
CA SER A 84 10.52 7.57 14.78
C SER A 84 11.10 7.93 16.15
N GLU A 85 10.96 9.19 16.53
CA GLU A 85 11.19 9.66 17.90
C GLU A 85 10.01 10.53 18.29
N THR A 86 9.47 10.33 19.50
CA THR A 86 8.36 11.12 20.03
C THR A 86 8.86 12.42 20.65
N LEU A 87 8.00 13.44 20.69
CA LEU A 87 8.31 14.68 21.42
C LEU A 87 8.33 14.38 22.93
N LYS A 88 9.37 14.84 23.61
CA LYS A 88 9.51 14.70 25.06
C LYS A 88 8.98 15.99 25.69
N HIS A 89 7.93 15.86 26.52
CA HIS A 89 7.45 16.89 27.44
C HIS A 89 6.79 18.14 26.82
N CYS A 90 5.62 17.96 26.22
CA CYS A 90 4.53 18.96 26.19
C CYS A 90 3.22 18.21 25.90
N GLU A 91 2.34 18.05 26.89
CA GLU A 91 1.13 17.20 26.76
C GLU A 91 0.26 17.63 25.57
N GLN A 92 0.05 18.94 25.42
CA GLN A 92 -0.78 19.49 24.34
C GLN A 92 -0.19 19.28 22.93
N MET A 93 1.14 19.41 22.76
CA MET A 93 1.78 19.16 21.45
C MET A 93 1.90 17.67 21.12
N ASN A 94 1.94 16.82 22.15
CA ASN A 94 2.02 15.37 21.98
C ASN A 94 0.74 14.80 21.39
N GLU A 95 -0.43 15.36 21.69
CA GLU A 95 -1.70 14.91 21.10
C GLU A 95 -1.81 15.24 19.61
N THR A 96 -1.36 16.43 19.19
CA THR A 96 -1.49 16.88 17.80
C THR A 96 -0.37 16.38 16.89
N PHE A 97 0.89 16.45 17.35
CA PHE A 97 2.06 16.15 16.53
C PHE A 97 2.71 14.81 16.89
N GLY A 98 2.77 14.47 18.17
CA GLY A 98 3.26 13.19 18.71
C GLY A 98 4.73 12.83 18.46
N TYR A 99 5.36 13.39 17.42
CA TYR A 99 6.65 12.97 16.90
C TYR A 99 7.61 14.15 16.75
N ARG A 100 8.84 13.98 17.24
CA ARG A 100 9.98 14.85 16.96
C ARG A 100 10.46 14.64 15.53
N TYR A 101 10.53 13.39 15.10
CA TYR A 101 10.83 13.05 13.71
C TYR A 101 10.18 11.73 13.29
N LEU A 102 9.96 11.61 11.99
CA LEU A 102 9.57 10.38 11.29
C LEU A 102 10.48 10.19 10.08
N VAL A 103 10.97 8.96 9.91
CA VAL A 103 11.72 8.55 8.73
C VAL A 103 10.93 7.45 8.04
N TYR A 104 10.52 7.73 6.81
CA TYR A 104 9.91 6.76 5.91
C TYR A 104 10.97 6.21 4.96
N HIS A 105 10.99 4.89 4.82
CA HIS A 105 11.77 4.21 3.80
C HIS A 105 10.83 3.46 2.87
N CYS A 106 11.23 3.33 1.61
CA CYS A 106 10.58 2.38 0.73
C CYS A 106 10.58 0.96 1.34
N ALA A 107 9.54 0.16 1.08
CA ALA A 107 9.48 -1.23 1.50
C ALA A 107 10.69 -2.05 0.97
N PHE A 108 11.21 -1.68 -0.19
CA PHE A 108 12.39 -2.28 -0.84
C PHE A 108 13.71 -1.62 -0.43
N TYR A 109 13.70 -0.75 0.59
CA TYR A 109 14.86 0.03 1.02
C TYR A 109 16.01 -0.83 1.53
N GLY A 110 17.22 -0.46 1.12
CA GLY A 110 18.48 -1.07 1.55
C GLY A 110 18.81 -2.35 0.81
N ASN A 111 20.02 -2.86 1.05
CA ASN A 111 20.50 -4.07 0.39
C ASN A 111 19.90 -5.35 1.01
N PRO A 112 19.67 -6.40 0.20
CA PRO A 112 19.28 -7.71 0.71
C PRO A 112 20.25 -8.18 1.80
N ARG A 113 19.75 -8.41 3.01
CA ARG A 113 20.56 -8.95 4.11
C ARG A 113 20.65 -10.46 3.98
N LYS A 114 21.79 -10.96 3.48
CA LYS A 114 22.11 -12.39 3.48
C LYS A 114 22.29 -12.86 4.92
N ARG A 115 21.25 -13.47 5.51
CA ARG A 115 21.33 -14.13 6.82
C ARG A 115 21.48 -15.65 6.60
N GLY A 116 22.50 -16.24 7.22
CA GLY A 116 22.78 -17.68 7.18
C GLY A 116 23.59 -18.14 5.96
N LYS A 117 23.97 -19.43 5.94
CA LYS A 117 24.82 -20.05 4.91
C LYS A 117 24.12 -20.29 3.55
N GLY A 118 22.97 -19.66 3.28
CA GLY A 118 22.25 -19.83 2.00
C GLY A 118 21.59 -21.20 1.80
N LYS A 119 21.32 -21.96 2.87
CA LYS A 119 20.74 -23.33 2.77
C LYS A 119 19.36 -23.40 2.12
N ARG A 120 18.63 -22.28 2.00
CA ARG A 120 17.30 -22.24 1.38
C ARG A 120 17.45 -21.66 -0.04
N PRO A 121 17.23 -22.45 -1.11
CA PRO A 121 17.43 -22.00 -2.49
C PRO A 121 16.45 -20.89 -2.92
N ASN A 122 15.23 -20.88 -2.39
CA ASN A 122 14.18 -19.91 -2.75
C ASN A 122 14.03 -18.79 -1.70
N GLN A 123 15.11 -18.08 -1.36
CA GLN A 123 15.00 -16.88 -0.52
C GLN A 123 14.62 -15.66 -1.38
N ASN A 124 13.37 -15.21 -1.29
CA ASN A 124 12.97 -13.93 -1.86
C ASN A 124 13.20 -12.82 -0.84
N TYR A 125 14.17 -11.93 -1.10
CA TYR A 125 14.44 -10.78 -0.25
C TYR A 125 13.62 -9.58 -0.74
N LEU A 126 12.89 -8.96 0.18
CA LEU A 126 12.17 -7.72 -0.14
C LEU A 126 13.12 -6.54 -0.42
N PRO A 127 14.19 -6.27 0.35
CA PRO A 127 15.11 -5.17 0.02
C PRO A 127 15.85 -5.43 -1.29
N CYS A 128 15.92 -4.43 -2.19
CA CYS A 128 16.58 -4.55 -3.51
C CYS A 128 17.62 -3.44 -3.77
N GLY A 129 18.09 -2.77 -2.72
CA GLY A 129 19.03 -1.66 -2.82
C GLY A 129 18.36 -0.30 -3.01
N CYS A 130 17.05 -0.19 -2.80
CA CYS A 130 16.35 1.08 -2.93
C CYS A 130 16.84 2.10 -1.89
N THR A 131 16.93 3.37 -2.28
CA THR A 131 17.40 4.46 -1.39
C THR A 131 16.34 5.55 -1.16
N SER A 132 15.15 5.36 -1.74
CA SER A 132 14.01 6.27 -1.59
C SER A 132 13.62 6.42 -0.11
N THR A 133 13.61 7.66 0.35
CA THR A 133 13.51 8.05 1.76
C THR A 133 12.81 9.39 1.91
N ILE A 134 11.88 9.48 2.85
CA ILE A 134 11.23 10.73 3.23
C ILE A 134 11.48 10.96 4.73
N ARG A 135 11.94 12.16 5.11
CA ARG A 135 12.16 12.53 6.51
C ARG A 135 11.31 13.73 6.87
N VAL A 136 10.49 13.54 7.89
CA VAL A 136 9.67 14.58 8.51
C VAL A 136 10.28 14.93 9.86
N ASN A 137 10.40 16.22 10.16
CA ASN A 137 10.80 16.69 11.48
C ASN A 137 9.77 17.69 11.98
N TYR A 138 9.61 17.76 13.30
CA TYR A 138 8.85 18.82 13.94
C TYR A 138 9.61 20.14 13.91
N ALA A 139 8.98 21.18 13.38
CA ALA A 139 9.51 22.54 13.33
C ALA A 139 8.96 23.35 14.51
N HIS A 140 9.78 23.51 15.56
CA HIS A 140 9.39 24.23 16.78
C HIS A 140 9.01 25.70 16.56
N THR A 141 9.59 26.36 15.54
CA THR A 141 9.32 27.78 15.25
C THR A 141 7.95 28.01 14.65
N GLU A 142 7.44 27.03 13.91
CA GLU A 142 6.20 27.13 13.13
C GLU A 142 5.10 26.21 13.69
N ASN A 143 5.40 25.45 14.75
CA ASN A 143 4.55 24.43 15.33
C ASN A 143 3.91 23.52 14.25
N CYS A 144 4.74 22.93 13.39
CA CYS A 144 4.26 22.06 12.31
C CYS A 144 5.19 20.87 12.04
N LEU A 145 4.67 19.82 11.41
CA LEU A 145 5.47 18.73 10.86
C LEU A 145 5.93 19.11 9.46
N LYS A 146 7.24 19.18 9.24
CA LYS A 146 7.83 19.62 7.98
C LYS A 146 8.61 18.50 7.31
N ILE A 147 8.40 18.31 6.01
CA ILE A 147 9.23 17.42 5.18
C ILE A 147 10.58 18.08 4.94
N THR A 148 11.62 17.50 5.52
CA THR A 148 13.02 17.99 5.41
C THR A 148 13.84 17.22 4.39
N THR A 149 13.44 16.00 4.07
CA THR A 149 14.09 15.17 3.04
C THR A 149 13.00 14.50 2.24
N PHE A 150 13.05 14.63 0.92
CA PHE A 150 12.08 14.08 0.01
C PHE A 150 12.81 13.44 -1.17
N LYS A 151 13.30 12.21 -0.97
CA LYS A 151 14.00 11.44 -1.99
C LYS A 151 13.07 10.35 -2.50
N ILE A 152 12.57 10.53 -3.71
CA ILE A 152 11.57 9.65 -4.33
C ILE A 152 12.13 8.81 -5.48
N ASP A 153 13.43 8.85 -5.72
CA ASP A 153 14.05 8.05 -6.76
C ASP A 153 14.11 6.57 -6.35
N HIS A 154 13.46 5.72 -7.16
CA HIS A 154 13.45 4.28 -7.00
C HIS A 154 14.32 3.63 -8.07
N ASN A 155 15.08 2.61 -7.69
CA ASN A 155 15.85 1.76 -8.62
C ASN A 155 15.09 0.48 -9.02
N HIS A 156 13.78 0.42 -8.76
CA HIS A 156 12.93 -0.72 -9.04
C HIS A 156 11.57 -0.27 -9.58
N GLY A 157 10.92 -1.12 -10.37
CA GLY A 157 9.59 -0.83 -10.92
C GLY A 157 8.52 -0.74 -9.83
N LEU A 158 7.80 0.39 -9.84
CA LEU A 158 6.59 0.63 -9.07
C LEU A 158 5.37 0.20 -9.90
N SER A 159 4.42 -0.51 -9.29
CA SER A 159 3.18 -0.89 -9.96
C SER A 159 2.06 -1.13 -8.96
N ALA A 160 0.82 -0.85 -9.37
CA ALA A 160 -0.38 -1.09 -8.56
C ALA A 160 -0.44 -2.53 -8.04
N ALA A 161 -0.10 -3.52 -8.88
CA ALA A 161 -0.09 -4.93 -8.51
C ALA A 161 0.93 -5.27 -7.42
N ARG A 162 2.08 -4.58 -7.39
CA ARG A 162 3.05 -4.74 -6.29
C ARG A 162 2.57 -4.01 -5.04
N PHE A 163 2.11 -2.77 -5.19
CA PHE A 163 1.62 -1.94 -4.08
C PHE A 163 0.49 -2.62 -3.30
N GLY A 164 -0.50 -3.21 -3.98
CA GLY A 164 -1.61 -3.92 -3.33
C GLY A 164 -1.18 -5.12 -2.49
N LYS A 165 -0.06 -5.78 -2.80
CA LYS A 165 0.47 -6.90 -2.00
C LYS A 165 1.14 -6.45 -0.69
N MET A 166 1.42 -5.16 -0.55
CA MET A 166 2.12 -4.58 0.59
C MET A 166 1.21 -3.87 1.60
N LYS A 167 -0.03 -3.54 1.22
CA LYS A 167 -1.07 -3.13 2.17
C LYS A 167 -1.51 -4.38 2.97
N LYS A 168 -1.09 -4.48 4.22
CA LYS A 168 -1.54 -5.51 5.17
C LYS A 168 -1.97 -4.84 6.46
#